data_AF-A0A9W8IWM7-F1
#
_entry.id   AF-A0A9W8IWM7-F1
#
_cell.length_a   1.000
_cell.length_b   1.000
_cell.length_c   1.000
_cell.angle_alpha   90.00
_cell.angle_beta   90.00
_cell.angle_gamma   90.00
#
_symmetry.space_group_name_H-M   'P 1'
#
loop_
_entity.id
_entity.type
_entity.pdbx_description
1 polymer ?
#
loop_
_entity_poly.entity_id
_entity_poly.type
_entity_poly.pdbx_seq_one_letter_code
_entity_poly.pdbx_strand_id
1 'polypeptide(L)'
;MRYLVPIENAPQSSPSLKPMPLAGKPVESQPKATQDDEIRTVSGVPVVRLQTETVTDVVAARMAISLLGHVLFLKNQIPLPVPQLTRIPSKSSTSKGAKQRAELLSSFDTLTSHLTTTFTALSIALAKTYSEERLEQLTAESGHHLDRAYVAVVLGPSLGTAKSRTFLAVDRFEAKLWGFEQGSGENDDGQAEEEAEDDDEGSDCSTDDEEEEEEEEEEEDEAEADDDSDAEGPEASDSEDDEDEIDSASEPDCQQGPSTAVPLPLQDSTLLTKLRTSMSPPPSLSYAEEQRFLQNSERLLSRVLATADAEGYGFASEMAPTQTHILLRAPRRFVHPAWIPRQNLTPSLESSLQDFIRYSTTPTSTDGSEPRDSGSKPGLKKAQKQRPEGVWVTTAQKSIDSSSSRIPVPEPGSNPPPTEQEKDDDEMIWWSWDGGKIVGFLEW
;
A
#
# COMPACT_ATOMS: atom_id res chain seq x y z
N MET A 1 -40.12 -42.07 22.88
CA MET A 1 -39.35 -42.70 23.98
C MET A 1 -37.89 -42.81 23.55
N ARG A 2 -37.05 -41.88 24.00
CA ARG A 2 -35.59 -41.92 23.77
C ARG A 2 -34.93 -42.12 25.14
N TYR A 3 -34.11 -43.16 25.24
CA TYR A 3 -33.41 -43.57 26.46
C TYR A 3 -32.28 -42.58 26.75
N LEU A 4 -32.28 -42.03 27.98
CA LEU A 4 -31.15 -41.30 28.55
C LEU A 4 -30.18 -42.30 29.18
N VAL A 5 -28.93 -42.29 28.73
CA VAL A 5 -27.82 -43.04 29.33
C VAL A 5 -27.14 -42.15 30.37
N PRO A 6 -26.90 -42.61 31.62
CA PRO A 6 -26.16 -41.84 32.61
C PRO A 6 -24.65 -42.01 32.38
N ILE A 7 -23.92 -40.89 32.32
CA ILE A 7 -22.46 -40.88 32.29
C ILE A 7 -21.96 -40.89 33.75
N GLU A 8 -21.29 -41.97 34.13
CA GLU A 8 -20.61 -42.17 35.40
C GLU A 8 -19.35 -41.28 35.50
N ASN A 9 -19.27 -40.49 36.56
CA ASN A 9 -18.08 -39.71 36.92
C ASN A 9 -17.04 -40.61 37.60
N ALA A 10 -15.90 -40.82 36.95
CA ALA A 10 -14.73 -41.46 37.56
C ALA A 10 -13.82 -40.39 38.24
N PRO A 11 -13.34 -40.62 39.48
CA PRO A 11 -12.40 -39.73 40.14
C PRO A 11 -10.97 -39.95 39.60
N GLN A 12 -10.44 -38.95 38.89
CA GLN A 12 -9.03 -38.91 38.51
C GLN A 12 -8.16 -38.63 39.74
N SER A 13 -7.34 -39.61 40.09
CA SER A 13 -6.28 -39.48 41.10
C SER A 13 -5.10 -38.71 40.51
N SER A 14 -4.68 -37.66 41.21
CA SER A 14 -3.55 -36.82 40.84
C SER A 14 -2.23 -37.54 41.17
N PRO A 15 -1.25 -37.64 40.24
CA PRO A 15 0.07 -38.12 40.57
C PRO A 15 0.85 -37.04 41.33
N SER A 16 1.19 -37.36 42.59
CA SER A 16 2.08 -36.56 43.44
C SER A 16 3.51 -36.65 42.89
N LEU A 17 3.95 -35.59 42.21
CA LEU A 17 5.33 -35.43 41.75
C LEU A 17 6.21 -34.88 42.89
N LYS A 18 7.26 -35.64 43.22
CA LYS A 18 8.31 -35.26 44.17
C LYS A 18 9.13 -34.08 43.62
N PRO A 19 9.48 -33.08 44.45
CA PRO A 19 10.39 -32.01 44.05
C PRO A 19 11.82 -32.55 43.96
N MET A 20 12.42 -32.47 42.78
CA MET A 20 13.86 -32.68 42.59
C MET A 20 14.64 -31.39 42.94
N PRO A 21 15.84 -31.51 43.52
CA PRO A 21 16.67 -30.36 43.87
C PRO A 21 17.27 -29.72 42.61
N LEU A 22 17.10 -28.40 42.52
CA LEU A 22 17.69 -27.52 41.51
C LEU A 22 19.22 -27.56 41.57
N ALA A 23 19.85 -28.18 40.57
CA ALA A 23 21.23 -27.90 40.22
C ALA A 23 21.30 -26.57 39.47
N GLY A 24 22.05 -25.62 40.02
CA GLY A 24 22.20 -24.26 39.50
C GLY A 24 22.73 -24.26 38.07
N LYS A 25 21.93 -23.70 37.16
CA LYS A 25 22.41 -23.27 35.84
C LYS A 25 23.13 -21.92 35.97
N PRO A 26 24.21 -21.70 35.20
CA PRO A 26 24.90 -20.43 35.19
C PRO A 26 23.92 -19.34 34.77
N VAL A 27 23.92 -18.24 35.52
CA VAL A 27 23.20 -17.01 35.22
C VAL A 27 23.81 -16.44 33.94
N GLU A 28 23.27 -16.88 32.80
CA GLU A 28 23.48 -16.24 31.51
C GLU A 28 22.77 -14.88 31.62
N SER A 29 23.59 -13.84 31.76
CA SER A 29 23.18 -12.45 31.85
C SER A 29 22.39 -12.09 30.60
N GLN A 30 21.06 -12.18 30.69
CA GLN A 30 20.18 -11.63 29.66
C GLN A 30 20.57 -10.17 29.44
N PRO A 31 20.76 -9.74 28.18
CA PRO A 31 20.95 -8.33 27.88
C PRO A 31 19.74 -7.59 28.42
N LYS A 32 19.99 -6.73 29.40
CA LYS A 32 19.00 -5.85 30.01
C LYS A 32 18.50 -4.94 28.87
N ALA A 33 17.40 -5.33 28.26
CA ALA A 33 16.76 -4.57 27.20
C ALA A 33 16.35 -3.22 27.80
N THR A 34 17.20 -2.21 27.58
CA THR A 34 16.81 -0.80 27.60
C THR A 34 15.80 -0.62 26.48
N GLN A 35 14.55 -1.01 26.76
CA GLN A 35 13.44 -1.06 25.81
C GLN A 35 12.42 0.04 26.14
N ASP A 36 12.87 1.14 26.72
CA ASP A 36 12.14 2.40 26.70
C ASP A 36 12.52 3.14 25.40
N ASP A 37 12.22 2.52 24.26
CA ASP A 37 11.93 3.30 23.05
C ASP A 37 10.60 3.99 23.35
N GLU A 38 10.70 5.09 24.11
CA GLU A 38 9.61 5.97 24.49
C GLU A 38 8.86 6.32 23.21
N ILE A 39 7.64 5.78 23.06
CA ILE A 39 6.73 6.06 21.95
C ILE A 39 6.37 7.54 22.07
N ARG A 40 7.25 8.41 21.59
CA ARG A 40 7.05 9.85 21.66
C ARG A 40 6.08 10.26 20.57
N THR A 41 4.88 10.63 20.98
CA THR A 41 3.89 11.34 20.17
C THR A 41 4.27 12.82 20.09
N VAL A 42 5.37 13.13 19.39
CA VAL A 42 5.93 14.50 19.32
C VAL A 42 4.94 15.52 18.71
N SER A 43 3.95 15.04 17.96
CA SER A 43 3.08 15.87 17.13
C SER A 43 1.61 15.48 17.16
N GLY A 44 1.20 14.64 18.11
CA GLY A 44 -0.18 14.14 18.20
C GLY A 44 -0.65 13.33 16.98
N VAL A 45 0.26 13.00 16.06
CA VAL A 45 0.11 11.98 15.03
C VAL A 45 0.99 10.82 15.49
N PRO A 46 0.47 9.59 15.55
CA PRO A 46 1.28 8.42 15.90
C PRO A 46 2.44 8.23 14.92
N VAL A 47 3.64 8.02 15.47
CA VAL A 47 4.87 7.86 14.69
C VAL A 47 5.43 6.46 14.87
N VAL A 48 5.66 5.75 13.77
CA VAL A 48 6.32 4.44 13.71
C VAL A 48 7.76 4.65 13.29
N ARG A 49 8.72 4.31 14.15
CA ARG A 49 10.16 4.44 13.85
C ARG A 49 10.76 3.08 13.47
N LEU A 50 11.08 2.90 12.19
CA LEU A 50 11.71 1.70 11.66
C LEU A 50 13.24 1.74 11.84
N GLN A 51 13.84 0.59 12.14
CA GLN A 51 15.31 0.46 12.28
C GLN A 51 15.99 0.22 10.92
N THR A 52 15.66 1.03 9.93
CA THR A 52 16.28 1.03 8.59
C THR A 52 16.59 2.47 8.17
N GLU A 53 17.42 2.66 7.15
CA GLU A 53 17.77 3.99 6.62
C GLU A 53 16.76 4.51 5.61
N THR A 54 16.16 3.59 4.86
CA THR A 54 15.15 3.80 3.83
C THR A 54 13.97 2.85 4.05
N VAL A 55 12.82 3.17 3.45
CA VAL A 55 11.65 2.31 3.42
C VAL A 55 11.48 1.79 2.00
N THR A 56 11.69 0.48 1.84
CA THR A 56 11.52 -0.20 0.55
C THR A 56 10.05 -0.27 0.15
N ASP A 57 9.80 -0.54 -1.14
CA ASP A 57 8.46 -0.79 -1.69
C ASP A 57 7.70 -1.90 -0.96
N VAL A 58 8.35 -3.02 -0.67
CA VAL A 58 7.76 -4.15 0.07
C VAL A 58 7.34 -3.73 1.49
N VAL A 59 8.17 -2.96 2.19
CA VAL A 59 7.86 -2.49 3.55
C VAL A 59 6.70 -1.52 3.52
N ALA A 60 6.68 -0.57 2.58
CA ALA A 60 5.59 0.38 2.42
C ALA A 60 4.26 -0.31 2.10
N ALA A 61 4.27 -1.31 1.21
CA ALA A 61 3.11 -2.14 0.89
C ALA A 61 2.58 -2.86 2.14
N ARG A 62 3.46 -3.48 2.93
CA ARG A 62 3.11 -4.17 4.18
C ARG A 62 2.57 -3.24 5.25
N MET A 63 3.10 -2.02 5.37
CA MET A 63 2.56 -1.02 6.29
C MET A 63 1.17 -0.54 5.84
N ALA A 64 0.96 -0.32 4.54
CA ALA A 64 -0.33 0.11 4.00
C ALA A 64 -1.45 -0.91 4.26
N ILE A 65 -1.18 -2.19 3.97
CA ILE A 65 -2.17 -3.26 4.21
C ILE A 65 -2.43 -3.48 5.70
N SER A 66 -1.39 -3.43 6.54
CA SER A 66 -1.52 -3.55 7.99
C SER A 66 -2.35 -2.40 8.57
N LEU A 67 -2.09 -1.16 8.15
CA LEU A 67 -2.90 0.00 8.54
C LEU A 67 -4.36 -0.18 8.11
N LEU A 68 -4.62 -0.62 6.88
CA LEU A 68 -5.99 -0.84 6.40
C LEU A 68 -6.74 -1.82 7.30
N GLY A 69 -6.14 -2.97 7.62
CA GLY A 69 -6.76 -3.96 8.52
C GLY A 69 -7.04 -3.39 9.91
N HIS A 70 -6.15 -2.55 10.44
CA HIS A 70 -6.36 -1.86 11.70
C HIS A 70 -7.46 -0.80 11.63
N VAL A 71 -7.51 0.02 10.57
CA VAL A 71 -8.53 1.05 10.38
C VAL A 71 -9.92 0.41 10.29
N LEU A 72 -10.07 -0.66 9.51
CA LEU A 72 -11.33 -1.39 9.41
C LEU A 72 -11.80 -1.89 10.78
N PHE A 73 -10.90 -2.43 11.59
CA PHE A 73 -11.25 -2.89 12.94
C PHE A 73 -11.56 -1.74 13.90
N LEU A 74 -10.68 -0.74 14.00
CA LEU A 74 -10.82 0.39 14.93
C LEU A 74 -12.03 1.27 14.60
N LYS A 75 -12.43 1.35 13.33
CA LYS A 75 -13.62 2.08 12.87
C LYS A 75 -14.89 1.22 12.81
N ASN A 76 -14.87 0.05 13.48
CA ASN A 76 -16.00 -0.87 13.55
C ASN A 76 -16.58 -1.27 12.18
N GLN A 77 -15.72 -1.34 11.16
CA GLN A 77 -16.11 -1.82 9.83
C GLN A 77 -16.06 -3.34 9.77
N ILE A 78 -15.29 -4.00 10.65
CA ILE A 78 -15.23 -5.46 10.77
C ILE A 78 -15.24 -5.85 12.25
N PRO A 79 -15.84 -7.00 12.62
CA PRO A 79 -16.02 -7.37 14.02
C PRO A 79 -14.72 -7.87 14.68
N LEU A 80 -13.77 -8.35 13.88
CA LEU A 80 -12.50 -8.90 14.34
C LEU A 80 -11.37 -8.48 13.40
N PRO A 81 -10.12 -8.40 13.89
CA PRO A 81 -8.96 -8.15 13.04
C PRO A 81 -8.86 -9.17 11.89
N VAL A 82 -8.42 -8.70 10.71
CA VAL A 82 -8.30 -9.53 9.49
C VAL A 82 -7.56 -10.87 9.74
N PRO A 83 -6.42 -10.93 10.47
CA PRO A 83 -5.74 -12.20 10.74
C PRO A 83 -6.54 -13.19 11.60
N GLN A 84 -7.55 -12.72 12.34
CA GLN A 84 -8.47 -13.58 13.09
C GLN A 84 -9.63 -14.04 12.20
N LEU A 85 -10.12 -13.18 11.30
CA LEU A 85 -11.18 -13.53 10.35
C LEU A 85 -10.80 -14.70 9.45
N THR A 86 -9.55 -14.77 8.99
CA THR A 86 -9.03 -15.87 8.15
C THR A 86 -8.99 -17.22 8.85
N ARG A 87 -8.96 -17.24 10.20
CA ARG A 87 -8.86 -18.48 10.99
C ARG A 87 -10.21 -19.07 11.37
N ILE A 88 -11.30 -18.32 11.19
CA ILE A 88 -12.62 -18.76 11.61
C ILE A 88 -13.18 -19.71 10.54
N PRO A 89 -13.40 -21.00 10.84
CA PRO A 89 -13.96 -21.93 9.86
C PRO A 89 -15.40 -21.56 9.50
N SER A 90 -15.73 -21.59 8.21
CA SER A 90 -17.10 -21.41 7.68
C SER A 90 -18.00 -22.60 8.01
N LYS A 91 -18.40 -22.78 9.29
CA LYS A 91 -19.21 -23.93 9.69
C LYS A 91 -20.67 -23.85 9.22
N SER A 92 -21.16 -22.67 8.85
CA SER A 92 -22.47 -22.46 8.23
C SER A 92 -22.29 -21.74 6.89
N SER A 93 -22.37 -22.50 5.80
CA SER A 93 -22.21 -21.99 4.43
C SER A 93 -23.28 -20.99 4.00
N THR A 94 -24.40 -20.87 4.73
CA THR A 94 -25.57 -20.09 4.31
C THR A 94 -25.77 -18.76 5.05
N SER A 95 -24.87 -18.36 5.96
CA SER A 95 -25.02 -17.05 6.63
C SER A 95 -24.51 -15.92 5.72
N LYS A 96 -25.30 -14.85 5.59
CA LYS A 96 -24.93 -13.62 4.87
C LYS A 96 -23.57 -13.07 5.32
N GLY A 97 -23.27 -13.14 6.62
CA GLY A 97 -21.98 -12.76 7.20
C GLY A 97 -20.80 -13.59 6.67
N ALA A 98 -20.98 -14.91 6.45
CA ALA A 98 -19.92 -15.75 5.87
C ALA A 98 -19.58 -15.33 4.43
N LYS A 99 -20.58 -14.98 3.62
CA LYS A 99 -20.38 -14.46 2.26
C LYS A 99 -19.65 -13.12 2.27
N GLN A 100 -20.10 -12.17 3.10
CA GLN A 100 -19.47 -10.85 3.24
C GLN A 100 -18.02 -10.96 3.72
N ARG A 101 -17.74 -11.87 4.66
CA ARG A 101 -16.38 -12.16 5.11
C ARG A 101 -15.52 -12.74 3.98
N ALA A 102 -16.04 -13.67 3.19
CA ALA A 102 -15.29 -14.25 2.07
C ALA A 102 -14.97 -13.18 1.00
N GLU A 103 -15.94 -12.32 0.66
CA GLU A 103 -15.76 -11.20 -0.27
C GLU A 103 -14.73 -10.19 0.24
N LEU A 104 -14.78 -9.85 1.54
CA LEU A 104 -13.79 -8.98 2.18
C LEU A 104 -12.38 -9.59 2.08
N LEU A 105 -12.22 -10.86 2.46
CA LEU A 105 -10.92 -11.52 2.45
C LEU A 105 -10.35 -11.62 1.03
N SER A 106 -11.19 -11.96 0.05
CA SER A 106 -10.82 -11.97 -1.37
C SER A 106 -10.36 -10.58 -1.86
N SER A 107 -11.09 -9.53 -1.49
CA SER A 107 -10.70 -8.15 -1.82
C SER A 107 -9.39 -7.75 -1.14
N PHE A 108 -9.17 -8.20 0.09
CA PHE A 108 -7.95 -7.93 0.86
C PHE A 108 -6.73 -8.64 0.25
N ASP A 109 -6.88 -9.89 -0.18
CA ASP A 109 -5.83 -10.66 -0.85
C ASP A 109 -5.49 -10.04 -2.21
N THR A 110 -6.50 -9.69 -3.00
CA THR A 110 -6.34 -8.99 -4.29
C THR A 110 -5.62 -7.65 -4.11
N LEU A 111 -6.02 -6.83 -3.13
CA LEU A 111 -5.34 -5.57 -2.82
C LEU A 111 -3.91 -5.80 -2.35
N THR A 112 -3.66 -6.81 -1.53
CA THR A 112 -2.30 -7.13 -1.02
C THR A 112 -1.35 -7.47 -2.17
N SER A 113 -1.81 -8.29 -3.12
CA SER A 113 -1.07 -8.61 -4.34
C SER A 113 -0.74 -7.34 -5.13
N HIS A 114 -1.74 -6.50 -5.40
CA HIS A 114 -1.56 -5.25 -6.14
C HIS A 114 -0.67 -4.24 -5.43
N LEU A 115 -0.74 -4.10 -4.10
CA LEU A 115 0.03 -3.08 -3.37
C LEU A 115 1.54 -3.30 -3.54
N THR A 116 2.01 -4.53 -3.62
CA THR A 116 3.43 -4.83 -3.83
C THR A 116 3.90 -4.23 -5.16
N THR A 117 3.25 -4.58 -6.27
CA THR A 117 3.59 -4.06 -7.61
C THR A 117 3.33 -2.56 -7.73
N THR A 118 2.33 -2.04 -7.00
CA THR A 118 1.98 -0.62 -6.94
C THR A 118 3.12 0.21 -6.37
N PHE A 119 3.68 -0.19 -5.22
CA PHE A 119 4.78 0.55 -4.61
C PHE A 119 6.07 0.43 -5.44
N THR A 120 6.31 -0.70 -6.11
CA THR A 120 7.40 -0.80 -7.10
C THR A 120 7.21 0.18 -8.27
N ALA A 121 6.01 0.24 -8.86
CA ALA A 121 5.69 1.18 -9.93
C ALA A 121 5.77 2.64 -9.47
N LEU A 122 5.36 2.93 -8.23
CA LEU A 122 5.48 4.25 -7.61
C LEU A 122 6.95 4.64 -7.43
N SER A 123 7.79 3.72 -6.93
CA SER A 123 9.23 3.91 -6.78
C SER A 123 9.87 4.32 -8.12
N ILE A 124 9.52 3.64 -9.20
CA ILE A 124 9.97 3.98 -10.56
C ILE A 124 9.44 5.35 -11.00
N ALA A 125 8.14 5.61 -10.81
CA ALA A 125 7.52 6.86 -11.23
C ALA A 125 8.14 8.07 -10.53
N LEU A 126 8.37 7.96 -9.21
CA LEU A 126 9.06 8.97 -8.40
C LEU A 126 10.51 9.12 -8.84
N ALA A 127 11.24 8.03 -9.07
CA ALA A 127 12.62 8.10 -9.52
C ALA A 127 12.75 8.87 -10.86
N LYS A 128 11.77 8.71 -11.76
CA LYS A 128 11.67 9.49 -13.01
C LYS A 128 11.35 10.97 -12.82
N THR A 129 10.93 11.44 -11.63
CA THR A 129 10.67 12.89 -11.34
C THR A 129 11.92 13.66 -11.04
N TYR A 130 13.03 12.96 -10.81
CA TYR A 130 14.31 13.57 -10.60
C TYR A 130 14.99 13.72 -11.96
N SER A 131 15.45 14.93 -12.29
CA SER A 131 16.34 15.13 -13.44
C SER A 131 17.61 14.31 -13.23
N GLU A 132 18.22 13.85 -14.33
CA GLU A 132 19.44 13.05 -14.31
C GLU A 132 20.58 13.76 -13.55
N GLU A 133 20.75 15.08 -13.73
CA GLU A 133 21.70 15.91 -12.97
C GLU A 133 21.39 15.93 -11.47
N ARG A 134 20.11 15.92 -11.10
CA ARG A 134 19.68 15.82 -9.70
C ARG A 134 19.91 14.41 -9.16
N LEU A 135 19.85 13.40 -10.01
CA LEU A 135 20.23 12.02 -9.70
C LEU A 135 21.73 11.93 -9.35
N GLU A 136 22.59 12.54 -10.17
CA GLU A 136 24.05 12.56 -9.98
C GLU A 136 24.47 13.34 -8.73
N GLN A 137 23.88 14.53 -8.50
CA GLN A 137 24.17 15.31 -7.29
C GLN A 137 23.74 14.59 -6.00
N LEU A 138 22.60 13.88 -6.04
CA LEU A 138 22.09 13.15 -4.88
C LEU A 138 22.82 11.82 -4.64
N THR A 139 23.28 11.15 -5.70
CA THR A 139 24.09 9.93 -5.58
C THR A 139 25.47 10.22 -4.99
N ALA A 140 26.08 11.37 -5.30
CA ALA A 140 27.39 11.76 -4.77
C ALA A 140 27.41 12.01 -3.25
N GLU A 141 26.30 12.48 -2.66
CA GLU A 141 26.28 12.90 -1.26
C GLU A 141 25.57 11.91 -0.31
N SER A 142 24.67 11.05 -0.79
CA SER A 142 23.94 10.12 0.11
C SER A 142 23.27 8.89 -0.54
N GLY A 143 23.46 8.64 -1.84
CA GLY A 143 23.17 7.34 -2.46
C GLY A 143 21.70 6.92 -2.66
N HIS A 144 20.70 7.63 -2.10
CA HIS A 144 19.29 7.27 -2.26
C HIS A 144 18.36 8.48 -2.41
N HIS A 145 17.45 8.43 -3.39
CA HIS A 145 16.33 9.37 -3.54
C HIS A 145 15.29 9.08 -2.46
N LEU A 146 15.22 9.94 -1.46
CA LEU A 146 14.29 9.81 -0.35
C LEU A 146 13.06 10.67 -0.62
N ASP A 147 11.97 10.02 -1.01
CA ASP A 147 10.69 10.69 -1.20
C ASP A 147 9.71 10.37 -0.06
N ARG A 148 8.53 10.97 -0.10
CA ARG A 148 7.42 10.65 0.78
C ARG A 148 6.30 10.01 -0.01
N ALA A 149 5.94 8.79 0.36
CA ALA A 149 4.75 8.14 -0.17
C ALA A 149 3.56 8.39 0.76
N TYR A 150 2.39 8.64 0.17
CA TYR A 150 1.15 8.86 0.91
C TYR A 150 0.05 7.93 0.42
N VAL A 151 -0.59 7.23 1.35
CA VAL A 151 -1.79 6.42 1.12
C VAL A 151 -2.92 6.98 1.99
N ALA A 152 -4.14 7.00 1.47
CA ALA A 152 -5.32 7.37 2.22
C ALA A 152 -6.32 6.22 2.26
N VAL A 153 -6.83 5.91 3.45
CA VAL A 153 -7.96 5.02 3.68
C VAL A 153 -9.17 5.90 3.99
N VAL A 154 -10.18 5.86 3.12
CA VAL A 154 -11.35 6.74 3.19
C VAL A 154 -12.60 5.89 3.40
N LEU A 155 -13.31 6.14 4.50
CA LEU A 155 -14.52 5.41 4.89
C LEU A 155 -15.75 6.27 4.68
N GLY A 156 -16.73 5.79 3.91
CA GLY A 156 -18.00 6.47 3.71
C GLY A 156 -18.81 5.93 2.53
N PRO A 157 -19.99 6.49 2.26
CA PRO A 157 -20.80 6.09 1.10
C PRO A 157 -20.15 6.44 -0.25
N SER A 158 -19.32 7.49 -0.26
CA SER A 158 -18.56 7.91 -1.43
C SER A 158 -17.32 8.69 -0.99
N LEU A 159 -16.40 8.93 -1.93
CA LEU A 159 -15.20 9.77 -1.71
C LEU A 159 -15.54 11.22 -1.35
N GLY A 160 -16.61 11.78 -1.91
CA GLY A 160 -17.05 13.16 -1.65
C GLY A 160 -17.78 13.34 -0.32
N THR A 161 -18.44 12.28 0.17
CA THR A 161 -19.21 12.27 1.43
C THR A 161 -18.58 11.39 2.51
N ALA A 162 -17.25 11.24 2.42
CA ALA A 162 -16.46 10.46 3.37
C ALA A 162 -16.68 10.92 4.82
N LYS A 163 -16.86 9.95 5.72
CA LYS A 163 -17.06 10.19 7.15
C LYS A 163 -15.74 10.20 7.93
N SER A 164 -14.76 9.40 7.49
CA SER A 164 -13.41 9.35 8.06
C SER A 164 -12.37 9.22 6.96
N ARG A 165 -11.19 9.81 7.21
CA ARG A 165 -10.02 9.80 6.34
C ARG A 165 -8.80 9.54 7.21
N THR A 166 -8.16 8.40 7.00
CA THR A 166 -6.92 8.04 7.69
C THR A 166 -5.76 8.04 6.69
N PHE A 167 -4.69 8.77 6.99
CA PHE A 167 -3.50 8.84 6.15
C PHE A 167 -2.38 7.91 6.64
N LEU A 168 -1.65 7.32 5.72
CA LEU A 168 -0.32 6.76 5.94
C LEU A 168 0.67 7.67 5.24
N ALA A 169 1.61 8.24 5.98
CA ALA A 169 2.79 8.86 5.40
C ALA A 169 4.00 7.97 5.63
N VAL A 170 4.72 7.66 4.56
CA VAL A 170 5.98 6.92 4.60
C VAL A 170 7.09 7.88 4.24
N ASP A 171 7.87 8.28 5.24
CA ASP A 171 9.06 9.09 5.03
C ASP A 171 10.20 8.22 4.51
N ARG A 172 11.07 8.81 3.70
CA ARG A 172 12.23 8.11 3.12
C ARG A 172 11.86 6.86 2.31
N PHE A 173 10.78 6.99 1.56
CA PHE A 173 10.40 6.01 0.57
C PHE A 173 11.48 5.93 -0.51
N GLU A 174 11.92 4.72 -0.79
CA GLU A 174 13.03 4.45 -1.69
C GLU A 174 12.57 4.55 -3.16
N ALA A 175 13.03 5.57 -3.88
CA ALA A 175 12.80 5.71 -5.31
C ALA A 175 13.97 5.11 -6.11
N LYS A 176 13.69 4.09 -6.94
CA LYS A 176 14.67 3.35 -7.76
C LYS A 176 14.24 3.30 -9.22
N LEU A 177 15.17 3.58 -10.14
CA LEU A 177 15.03 3.18 -11.54
C LEU A 177 15.49 1.74 -11.70
N TRP A 178 14.59 0.87 -12.16
CA TRP A 178 14.96 -0.50 -12.54
C TRP A 178 15.69 -0.46 -13.88
N GLY A 179 16.82 -1.17 -13.98
CA GLY A 179 17.58 -1.29 -15.22
C GLY A 179 18.76 -0.32 -15.37
N PHE A 180 18.91 0.66 -14.49
CA PHE A 180 20.19 1.32 -14.29
C PHE A 180 20.95 0.48 -13.26
N GLU A 181 21.61 -0.59 -13.72
CA GLU A 181 22.68 -1.18 -12.91
C GLU A 181 23.59 -0.02 -12.51
N GLN A 182 23.73 0.15 -11.21
CA GLN A 182 24.50 1.21 -10.58
C GLN A 182 25.98 0.97 -10.91
N GLY A 183 26.37 1.27 -12.16
CA GLY A 183 27.72 1.19 -12.68
C GLY A 183 28.53 2.33 -12.08
N SER A 184 28.75 2.27 -10.77
CA SER A 184 29.56 3.25 -10.06
C SER A 184 31.02 3.03 -10.42
N GLY A 185 31.59 3.95 -11.20
CA GLY A 185 32.97 4.35 -11.03
C GLY A 185 33.87 4.18 -12.23
N GLU A 186 34.03 5.28 -12.94
CA GLU A 186 35.12 5.60 -13.86
C GLU A 186 36.52 5.43 -13.23
N ASN A 187 37.47 5.03 -14.08
CA ASN A 187 38.93 5.21 -14.06
C ASN A 187 39.71 3.88 -14.09
N ASP A 188 39.85 3.30 -15.28
CA ASP A 188 41.06 2.53 -15.58
C ASP A 188 41.47 2.76 -17.05
N ASP A 189 42.32 3.76 -17.24
CA ASP A 189 43.08 4.01 -18.47
C ASP A 189 44.17 2.93 -18.66
N GLY A 190 43.76 1.66 -18.70
CA GLY A 190 44.60 0.47 -18.66
C GLY A 190 44.77 -0.20 -20.03
N GLN A 191 45.86 0.15 -20.68
CA GLN A 191 46.45 -0.36 -21.91
C GLN A 191 46.53 -1.91 -22.04
N ALA A 192 46.04 -2.44 -23.17
CA ALA A 192 46.43 -3.69 -23.88
C ALA A 192 46.06 -5.05 -23.19
N GLU A 193 45.83 -6.19 -23.85
CA GLU A 193 46.14 -6.73 -25.18
C GLU A 193 44.99 -7.61 -25.71
N GLU A 194 44.98 -7.78 -27.04
CA GLU A 194 44.28 -8.81 -27.81
C GLU A 194 44.55 -10.21 -27.24
N GLU A 195 43.52 -11.08 -27.12
CA GLU A 195 43.58 -12.51 -27.51
C GLU A 195 42.15 -13.08 -27.58
N ALA A 196 41.97 -13.90 -28.60
CA ALA A 196 40.74 -14.38 -29.23
C ALA A 196 40.30 -15.76 -28.70
N GLU A 197 39.31 -16.32 -29.39
CA GLU A 197 38.80 -17.71 -29.39
C GLU A 197 37.64 -17.96 -28.39
N ASP A 198 36.38 -18.02 -28.87
CA ASP A 198 35.66 -19.12 -29.56
C ASP A 198 35.15 -20.21 -28.58
N ASP A 199 33.88 -20.58 -28.75
CA ASP A 199 33.09 -21.72 -28.19
C ASP A 199 31.72 -21.22 -27.71
N ASP A 200 30.66 -21.23 -28.52
CA ASP A 200 29.87 -22.37 -29.00
C ASP A 200 29.16 -23.14 -27.86
N GLU A 201 27.83 -23.00 -27.81
CA GLU A 201 26.86 -24.11 -27.84
C GLU A 201 25.47 -23.60 -27.43
N GLY A 202 24.54 -23.72 -28.37
CA GLY A 202 23.13 -23.38 -28.20
C GLY A 202 22.39 -24.37 -27.30
N SER A 203 21.44 -23.85 -26.52
CA SER A 203 20.48 -24.66 -25.78
C SER A 203 19.08 -24.16 -26.08
N ASP A 204 18.46 -24.81 -27.06
CA ASP A 204 17.04 -24.76 -27.39
C ASP A 204 16.25 -25.52 -26.31
N CYS A 205 15.38 -24.83 -25.58
CA CYS A 205 14.38 -25.47 -24.72
C CYS A 205 12.98 -25.05 -25.15
N SER A 206 12.45 -25.79 -26.12
CA SER A 206 11.03 -25.92 -26.40
C SER A 206 10.31 -26.51 -25.17
N THR A 207 9.47 -25.72 -24.51
CA THR A 207 8.52 -26.23 -23.50
C THR A 207 7.18 -26.48 -24.19
N ASP A 208 6.90 -27.77 -24.29
CA ASP A 208 5.74 -28.45 -24.83
C ASP A 208 4.57 -28.44 -23.82
N ASP A 209 3.36 -28.40 -24.38
CA ASP A 209 2.06 -28.90 -23.89
C ASP A 209 1.73 -28.93 -22.38
N GLU A 210 0.55 -28.40 -22.02
CA GLU A 210 -0.61 -29.24 -21.71
C GLU A 210 -1.88 -28.37 -21.62
N GLU A 211 -2.83 -28.64 -22.53
CA GLU A 211 -4.20 -28.13 -22.55
C GLU A 211 -5.02 -28.82 -21.44
N GLU A 212 -5.56 -28.06 -20.49
CA GLU A 212 -6.58 -28.56 -19.55
C GLU A 212 -7.97 -28.15 -20.05
N GLU A 213 -8.77 -29.18 -20.37
CA GLU A 213 -10.18 -29.12 -20.75
C GLU A 213 -11.03 -28.61 -19.57
N GLU A 214 -11.69 -27.45 -19.71
CA GLU A 214 -12.73 -27.01 -18.79
C GLU A 214 -14.07 -27.66 -19.20
N GLU A 215 -14.55 -28.60 -18.38
CA GLU A 215 -15.91 -29.14 -18.44
C GLU A 215 -16.90 -28.08 -17.93
N GLU A 216 -17.68 -27.52 -18.85
CA GLU A 216 -18.85 -26.68 -18.56
C GLU A 216 -20.01 -27.57 -18.04
N GLU A 217 -20.19 -27.62 -16.71
CA GLU A 217 -21.44 -28.11 -16.11
C GLU A 217 -22.48 -26.97 -16.09
N GLU A 218 -23.34 -26.96 -17.11
CA GLU A 218 -24.59 -26.22 -17.14
C GLU A 218 -25.57 -26.82 -16.10
N GLU A 219 -25.69 -26.20 -14.92
CA GLU A 219 -26.84 -26.45 -14.04
C GLU A 219 -28.01 -25.55 -14.46
N GLU A 220 -28.92 -26.17 -15.20
CA GLU A 220 -30.31 -25.75 -15.39
C GLU A 220 -31.10 -25.80 -14.07
N ASP A 221 -32.15 -24.97 -14.02
CA ASP A 221 -33.31 -25.02 -13.14
C ASP A 221 -33.19 -24.49 -11.69
N GLU A 222 -33.90 -23.39 -11.40
CA GLU A 222 -35.30 -23.50 -10.94
C GLU A 222 -35.99 -22.12 -10.94
N ALA A 223 -37.09 -22.07 -11.69
CA ALA A 223 -38.03 -20.96 -11.74
C ALA A 223 -38.98 -21.03 -10.53
N GLU A 224 -39.01 -19.96 -9.73
CA GLU A 224 -40.08 -19.69 -8.76
C GLU A 224 -40.40 -18.20 -8.90
N ALA A 225 -41.44 -17.83 -9.66
CA ALA A 225 -42.86 -17.83 -9.31
C ALA A 225 -43.32 -16.41 -8.93
N ASP A 226 -44.38 -16.00 -9.63
CA ASP A 226 -45.11 -14.74 -9.56
C ASP A 226 -45.42 -14.23 -8.14
N ASP A 227 -45.25 -12.92 -7.93
CA ASP A 227 -46.10 -12.20 -6.98
C ASP A 227 -46.52 -10.84 -7.58
N ASP A 228 -47.70 -10.87 -8.20
CA ASP A 228 -48.50 -9.72 -8.60
C ASP A 228 -48.82 -8.85 -7.38
N SER A 229 -48.43 -7.58 -7.42
CA SER A 229 -48.94 -6.56 -6.50
C SER A 229 -49.20 -5.27 -7.24
N ASP A 230 -50.36 -5.30 -7.88
CA ASP A 230 -51.14 -4.24 -8.48
C ASP A 230 -51.33 -3.05 -7.51
N ALA A 231 -50.85 -1.86 -7.88
CA ALA A 231 -51.17 -0.60 -7.22
C ALA A 231 -51.16 0.57 -8.22
N GLU A 232 -52.24 0.62 -8.98
CA GLU A 232 -52.81 1.77 -9.70
C GLU A 232 -52.54 3.15 -9.06
N GLY A 233 -52.14 4.11 -9.90
CA GLY A 233 -52.13 5.53 -9.55
C GLY A 233 -51.46 6.41 -10.62
N PRO A 234 -52.22 7.02 -11.55
CA PRO A 234 -51.67 7.79 -12.66
C PRO A 234 -51.46 9.26 -12.25
N GLU A 235 -50.55 9.96 -12.91
CA GLU A 235 -50.80 11.31 -13.42
C GLU A 235 -49.76 11.62 -14.51
N ALA A 236 -50.29 12.22 -15.58
CA ALA A 236 -49.63 12.49 -16.84
C ALA A 236 -48.49 13.51 -16.71
N SER A 237 -47.44 13.33 -17.52
CA SER A 237 -46.81 14.48 -18.18
C SER A 237 -46.20 14.06 -19.51
N ASP A 238 -47.02 14.33 -20.52
CA ASP A 238 -46.72 14.67 -21.89
C ASP A 238 -45.41 15.47 -22.08
N SER A 239 -44.51 14.96 -22.93
CA SER A 239 -43.60 15.77 -23.74
C SER A 239 -43.09 14.94 -24.92
N GLU A 240 -43.57 15.36 -26.08
CA GLU A 240 -43.25 14.93 -27.44
C GLU A 240 -41.78 15.19 -27.84
N ASP A 241 -41.43 14.66 -29.02
CA ASP A 241 -40.29 14.99 -29.88
C ASP A 241 -38.89 14.55 -29.43
N ASP A 242 -38.31 13.57 -30.11
CA ASP A 242 -37.66 13.85 -31.41
C ASP A 242 -37.25 12.53 -32.08
N GLU A 243 -37.58 12.44 -33.37
CA GLU A 243 -37.14 11.40 -34.27
C GLU A 243 -35.70 11.68 -34.70
N ASP A 244 -34.79 10.71 -34.53
CA ASP A 244 -33.58 10.64 -35.35
C ASP A 244 -33.21 9.17 -35.61
N GLU A 245 -33.69 8.73 -36.76
CA GLU A 245 -33.28 7.57 -37.52
C GLU A 245 -31.81 7.76 -37.97
N ILE A 246 -30.87 7.01 -37.39
CA ILE A 246 -29.54 6.83 -37.98
C ILE A 246 -29.20 5.35 -38.12
N ASP A 247 -29.46 4.90 -39.34
CA ASP A 247 -28.87 3.74 -39.99
C ASP A 247 -27.34 3.93 -40.09
N SER A 248 -26.57 2.99 -39.53
CA SER A 248 -25.12 2.90 -39.78
C SER A 248 -24.65 1.48 -39.55
N ALA A 249 -25.01 0.63 -40.50
CA ALA A 249 -24.20 -0.50 -40.89
C ALA A 249 -22.81 -0.02 -41.34
N SER A 250 -21.74 -0.58 -40.76
CA SER A 250 -20.43 -0.80 -41.39
C SER A 250 -19.53 -1.58 -40.44
N GLU A 251 -19.52 -2.89 -40.60
CA GLU A 251 -18.43 -3.76 -40.14
C GLU A 251 -17.17 -3.48 -40.99
N PRO A 252 -15.99 -3.23 -40.40
CA PRO A 252 -14.75 -3.29 -41.14
C PRO A 252 -14.20 -4.72 -41.12
N ASP A 253 -14.33 -5.37 -42.28
CA ASP A 253 -13.57 -6.53 -42.73
C ASP A 253 -12.05 -6.19 -42.74
N CYS A 254 -11.30 -6.66 -41.74
CA CYS A 254 -9.84 -6.59 -41.75
C CYS A 254 -9.26 -7.80 -42.48
N GLN A 255 -9.19 -7.66 -43.80
CA GLN A 255 -8.50 -8.59 -44.68
C GLN A 255 -7.01 -8.69 -44.36
N GLN A 256 -6.59 -9.94 -44.28
CA GLN A 256 -5.22 -10.43 -44.26
C GLN A 256 -4.40 -9.90 -45.43
N GLY A 257 -3.24 -9.32 -45.13
CA GLY A 257 -2.19 -9.05 -46.10
C GLY A 257 -0.96 -9.94 -45.84
N PRO A 258 -0.37 -10.58 -46.86
CA PRO A 258 0.86 -11.36 -46.71
C PRO A 258 2.06 -10.42 -46.51
N SER A 259 2.63 -10.46 -45.31
CA SER A 259 3.84 -9.71 -44.97
C SER A 259 5.04 -10.24 -45.76
N THR A 260 5.57 -9.37 -46.62
CA THR A 260 6.73 -9.64 -47.47
C THR A 260 7.98 -9.46 -46.63
N ALA A 261 8.69 -10.56 -46.37
CA ALA A 261 9.96 -10.57 -45.66
C ALA A 261 11.02 -9.74 -46.41
N VAL A 262 11.52 -8.69 -45.77
CA VAL A 262 12.74 -7.98 -46.16
C VAL A 262 13.86 -8.42 -45.19
N PRO A 263 14.95 -9.04 -45.66
CA PRO A 263 16.05 -9.44 -44.81
C PRO A 263 16.90 -8.21 -44.47
N LEU A 264 16.93 -7.82 -43.20
CA LEU A 264 17.86 -6.82 -42.68
C LEU A 264 19.22 -7.49 -42.41
N PRO A 265 20.34 -6.79 -42.73
CA PRO A 265 21.68 -7.33 -42.55
C PRO A 265 22.07 -7.39 -41.07
N LEU A 266 22.49 -8.58 -40.64
CA LEU A 266 23.25 -8.85 -39.43
C LEU A 266 24.42 -7.85 -39.34
N GLN A 267 24.37 -6.95 -38.35
CA GLN A 267 25.53 -6.18 -37.93
C GLN A 267 26.02 -6.76 -36.60
N ASP A 268 27.24 -7.29 -36.67
CA ASP A 268 28.01 -7.88 -35.59
C ASP A 268 28.06 -6.96 -34.36
N SER A 269 27.41 -7.38 -33.27
CA SER A 269 27.45 -6.74 -31.96
C SER A 269 28.35 -7.56 -31.01
N THR A 270 29.57 -7.88 -31.43
CA THR A 270 30.48 -8.80 -30.72
C THR A 270 31.49 -8.14 -29.77
N LEU A 271 31.33 -6.87 -29.38
CA LEU A 271 32.33 -6.16 -28.56
C LEU A 271 31.79 -5.61 -27.22
N LEU A 272 30.97 -6.37 -26.50
CA LEU A 272 30.42 -5.93 -25.20
C LEU A 272 30.43 -7.00 -24.09
N THR A 273 31.40 -7.91 -24.10
CA THR A 273 31.38 -9.08 -23.18
C THR A 273 32.56 -9.18 -22.19
N LYS A 274 33.51 -8.24 -22.14
CA LYS A 274 34.77 -8.46 -21.40
C LYS A 274 35.14 -7.41 -20.36
N LEU A 275 34.22 -7.04 -19.47
CA LEU A 275 34.52 -6.35 -18.19
C LEU A 275 33.52 -6.74 -17.09
N ARG A 276 33.45 -8.03 -16.72
CA ARG A 276 32.79 -8.49 -15.47
C ARG A 276 33.85 -8.63 -14.37
N THR A 277 34.36 -7.50 -13.89
CA THR A 277 35.16 -7.48 -12.65
C THR A 277 34.21 -7.73 -11.47
N SER A 278 34.54 -8.74 -10.66
CA SER A 278 33.69 -9.26 -9.58
C SER A 278 33.50 -8.25 -8.45
N MET A 279 32.54 -7.33 -8.58
CA MET A 279 31.97 -6.68 -7.42
C MET A 279 31.12 -7.72 -6.70
N SER A 280 31.51 -8.09 -5.47
CA SER A 280 30.66 -8.95 -4.66
C SER A 280 29.32 -8.23 -4.51
N PRO A 281 28.18 -8.87 -4.87
CA PRO A 281 26.89 -8.26 -4.71
C PRO A 281 26.75 -7.77 -3.26
N PRO A 282 26.12 -6.59 -3.03
CA PRO A 282 25.89 -6.11 -1.68
C PRO A 282 25.25 -7.26 -0.87
N PRO A 283 25.67 -7.46 0.39
CA PRO A 283 25.20 -8.59 1.19
C PRO A 283 23.68 -8.55 1.23
N SER A 284 23.05 -9.44 0.47
CA SER A 284 21.60 -9.55 0.46
C SER A 284 21.18 -10.01 1.84
N LEU A 285 20.30 -9.24 2.48
CA LEU A 285 19.63 -9.69 3.70
C LEU A 285 19.01 -11.05 3.42
N SER A 286 19.16 -11.99 4.35
CA SER A 286 18.53 -13.30 4.17
C SER A 286 17.01 -13.10 4.12
N TYR A 287 16.31 -13.86 3.27
CA TYR A 287 14.84 -13.85 3.21
C TYR A 287 14.20 -14.03 4.61
N ALA A 288 14.81 -14.86 5.46
CA ALA A 288 14.32 -15.06 6.82
C ALA A 288 14.47 -13.80 7.70
N GLU A 289 15.52 -13.01 7.50
CA GLU A 289 15.74 -11.74 8.20
C GLU A 289 14.76 -10.68 7.71
N GLU A 290 14.54 -10.60 6.40
CA GLU A 290 13.55 -9.71 5.78
C GLU A 290 12.13 -10.01 6.31
N GLN A 291 11.70 -11.28 6.34
CA GLN A 291 10.40 -11.65 6.87
C GLN A 291 10.25 -11.32 8.36
N ARG A 292 11.30 -11.52 9.17
CA ARG A 292 11.31 -11.10 10.57
C ARG A 292 11.20 -9.58 10.71
N PHE A 293 11.91 -8.83 9.87
CA PHE A 293 11.85 -7.38 9.84
C PHE A 293 10.44 -6.87 9.50
N LEU A 294 9.80 -7.43 8.47
CA LEU A 294 8.43 -7.10 8.09
C LEU A 294 7.45 -7.37 9.23
N GLN A 295 7.52 -8.55 9.85
CA GLN A 295 6.66 -8.91 10.99
C GLN A 295 6.88 -7.99 12.20
N ASN A 296 8.14 -7.61 12.49
CA ASN A 296 8.46 -6.70 13.58
C ASN A 296 7.92 -5.30 13.31
N SER A 297 8.02 -4.83 12.07
CA SER A 297 7.50 -3.53 11.63
C SER A 297 5.97 -3.48 11.75
N GLU A 298 5.27 -4.56 11.34
CA GLU A 298 3.82 -4.67 11.48
C GLU A 298 3.40 -4.66 12.95
N ARG A 299 4.07 -5.43 13.81
CA ARG A 299 3.82 -5.44 15.26
C ARG A 299 4.05 -4.07 15.89
N LEU A 300 5.08 -3.35 15.44
CA LEU A 300 5.37 -1.99 15.90
C LEU A 300 4.22 -1.04 15.53
N LEU A 301 3.76 -1.08 14.27
CA LEU A 301 2.59 -0.31 13.82
C LEU A 301 1.35 -0.63 14.65
N SER A 302 1.03 -1.91 14.86
CA SER A 302 -0.11 -2.32 15.70
C SER A 302 -0.01 -1.74 17.11
N ARG A 303 1.17 -1.79 17.73
CA ARG A 303 1.40 -1.27 19.09
C ARG A 303 1.24 0.26 19.14
N VAL A 304 1.78 0.97 18.15
CA VAL A 304 1.68 2.43 18.04
C VAL A 304 0.21 2.84 17.87
N LEU A 305 -0.55 2.16 17.01
CA LEU A 305 -1.97 2.40 16.83
C LEU A 305 -2.79 2.12 18.11
N ALA A 306 -2.52 1.01 18.78
CA ALA A 306 -3.21 0.68 20.04
C ALA A 306 -2.91 1.70 21.15
N THR A 307 -1.65 2.15 21.25
CA THR A 307 -1.26 3.21 22.20
C THR A 307 -1.96 4.52 21.85
N ALA A 308 -2.00 4.87 20.56
CA ALA A 308 -2.65 6.07 20.10
C ALA A 308 -4.16 6.09 20.37
N ASP A 309 -4.81 4.94 20.23
CA ASP A 309 -6.22 4.77 20.56
C ASP A 309 -6.47 4.96 22.07
N ALA A 310 -5.64 4.34 22.91
CA ALA A 310 -5.69 4.49 24.37
C ALA A 310 -5.45 5.95 24.83
N GLU A 311 -4.65 6.71 24.10
CA GLU A 311 -4.37 8.14 24.35
C GLU A 311 -5.46 9.07 23.79
N GLY A 312 -6.50 8.54 23.15
CA GLY A 312 -7.63 9.33 22.66
C GLY A 312 -7.33 10.14 21.40
N TYR A 313 -6.39 9.70 20.56
CA TYR A 313 -6.14 10.35 19.26
C TYR A 313 -7.25 10.13 18.22
N GLY A 314 -8.34 9.45 18.58
CA GLY A 314 -9.55 9.37 17.77
C GLY A 314 -9.52 8.30 16.67
N PHE A 315 -8.63 7.32 16.76
CA PHE A 315 -8.63 6.19 15.83
C PHE A 315 -9.90 5.36 15.98
N ALA A 316 -10.30 4.99 17.21
CA ALA A 316 -11.60 4.38 17.43
C ALA A 316 -12.73 5.40 17.20
N SER A 317 -13.63 5.06 16.29
CA SER A 317 -14.87 5.80 16.07
C SER A 317 -15.94 4.79 15.67
N GLU A 318 -17.05 4.77 16.41
CA GLU A 318 -18.16 3.88 16.12
C GLU A 318 -18.86 4.35 14.85
N MET A 319 -18.56 3.68 13.74
CA MET A 319 -19.17 3.93 12.44
C MET A 319 -19.94 2.69 12.02
N ALA A 320 -21.12 2.88 11.45
CA ALA A 320 -21.79 1.80 10.72
C ALA A 320 -20.88 1.33 9.57
N PRO A 321 -20.99 0.06 9.15
CA PRO A 321 -20.30 -0.42 7.97
C PRO A 321 -20.57 0.45 6.75
N THR A 322 -19.51 0.82 6.06
CA THR A 322 -19.52 1.66 4.88
C THR A 322 -18.56 1.11 3.83
N GLN A 323 -18.57 1.72 2.64
CA GLN A 323 -17.57 1.45 1.64
C GLN A 323 -16.22 2.04 2.08
N THR A 324 -15.17 1.26 1.84
CA THR A 324 -13.78 1.67 2.03
C THR A 324 -13.15 1.94 0.69
N HIS A 325 -12.57 3.11 0.55
CA HIS A 325 -11.82 3.51 -0.63
C HIS A 325 -10.34 3.67 -0.28
N ILE A 326 -9.48 3.11 -1.12
CA ILE A 326 -8.02 3.20 -0.97
C ILE A 326 -7.50 4.13 -2.05
N LEU A 327 -6.78 5.17 -1.62
CA LEU A 327 -6.17 6.12 -2.54
C LEU A 327 -4.66 6.19 -2.35
N LEU A 328 -3.95 6.34 -3.45
CA LEU A 328 -2.51 6.54 -3.51
C LEU A 328 -2.22 7.94 -4.04
N ARG A 329 -1.28 8.66 -3.41
CA ARG A 329 -0.76 9.90 -3.95
C ARG A 329 0.45 9.62 -4.84
N ALA A 330 0.35 9.90 -6.13
CA ALA A 330 1.41 9.58 -7.10
C ALA A 330 1.47 10.61 -8.24
N PRO A 331 2.60 10.72 -8.96
CA PRO A 331 2.72 11.57 -10.15
C PRO A 331 1.68 11.19 -11.22
N ARG A 332 1.34 12.12 -12.14
CA ARG A 332 0.43 11.81 -13.26
C ARG A 332 0.95 10.72 -14.18
N ARG A 333 2.27 10.62 -14.38
CA ARG A 333 2.89 9.53 -15.15
C ARG A 333 2.86 8.16 -14.48
N PHE A 334 2.38 8.05 -13.24
CA PHE A 334 2.22 6.76 -12.59
C PHE A 334 1.25 5.94 -13.43
N VAL A 335 1.60 4.70 -13.77
CA VAL A 335 0.74 3.81 -14.55
C VAL A 335 0.71 2.46 -13.87
N HIS A 336 -0.48 2.02 -13.48
CA HIS A 336 -0.69 0.69 -12.91
C HIS A 336 -2.12 0.22 -13.23
N PRO A 337 -2.34 -1.01 -13.71
CA PRO A 337 -3.64 -1.47 -14.20
C PRO A 337 -4.74 -1.44 -13.13
N ALA A 338 -4.39 -1.71 -11.86
CA ALA A 338 -5.34 -1.70 -10.75
C ALA A 338 -5.69 -0.30 -10.18
N TRP A 339 -5.22 0.80 -10.78
CA TRP A 339 -5.39 2.15 -10.25
C TRP A 339 -5.94 3.13 -11.29
N ILE A 340 -6.95 3.90 -10.89
CA ILE A 340 -7.59 4.91 -11.73
C ILE A 340 -7.24 6.32 -11.23
N PRO A 341 -6.80 7.24 -12.11
CA PRO A 341 -6.49 8.61 -11.72
C PRO A 341 -7.77 9.37 -11.34
N ARG A 342 -7.71 10.16 -10.27
CA ARG A 342 -8.84 10.93 -9.69
C ARG A 342 -8.49 12.41 -9.54
N GLN A 343 -8.30 13.09 -10.67
CA GLN A 343 -7.95 14.51 -10.70
C GLN A 343 -8.97 15.42 -9.99
N ASN A 344 -10.26 15.06 -10.02
CA ASN A 344 -11.33 15.84 -9.41
C ASN A 344 -11.30 15.84 -7.86
N LEU A 345 -10.55 14.93 -7.23
CA LEU A 345 -10.48 14.82 -5.77
C LEU A 345 -9.30 15.60 -5.17
N THR A 346 -8.39 16.10 -6.00
CA THR A 346 -7.13 16.72 -5.57
C THR A 346 -7.34 17.84 -4.55
N PRO A 347 -8.21 18.84 -4.75
CA PRO A 347 -8.27 19.97 -3.82
C PRO A 347 -8.73 19.59 -2.39
N SER A 348 -9.72 18.69 -2.26
CA SER A 348 -10.29 18.34 -0.96
C SER A 348 -9.37 17.43 -0.15
N LEU A 349 -8.79 16.41 -0.80
CA LEU A 349 -7.86 15.50 -0.17
C LEU A 349 -6.52 16.16 0.11
N GLU A 350 -6.03 17.02 -0.80
CA GLU A 350 -4.78 17.76 -0.59
C GLU A 350 -4.88 18.68 0.63
N SER A 351 -6.00 19.41 0.80
CA SER A 351 -6.22 20.23 2.00
C SER A 351 -6.15 19.40 3.29
N SER A 352 -6.77 18.20 3.28
CA SER A 352 -6.75 17.29 4.43
C SER A 352 -5.35 16.72 4.71
N LEU A 353 -4.61 16.39 3.65
CA LEU A 353 -3.24 15.91 3.72
C LEU A 353 -2.29 17.00 4.22
N GLN A 354 -2.43 18.23 3.74
CA GLN A 354 -1.62 19.37 4.19
C GLN A 354 -1.89 19.71 5.65
N ASP A 355 -3.14 19.60 6.10
CA ASP A 355 -3.46 19.66 7.53
C ASP A 355 -2.75 18.53 8.28
N PHE A 356 -2.84 17.28 7.82
CA PHE A 356 -2.13 16.13 8.42
C PHE A 356 -0.62 16.38 8.54
N ILE A 357 0.05 16.82 7.47
CA ILE A 357 1.49 17.12 7.44
C ILE A 357 1.84 18.27 8.39
N ARG A 358 1.02 19.33 8.43
CA ARG A 358 1.23 20.44 9.37
C ARG A 358 1.12 19.96 10.81
N TYR A 359 0.07 19.19 11.11
CA TYR A 359 -0.13 18.61 12.44
C TYR A 359 0.97 17.64 12.84
N SER A 360 1.59 16.90 11.92
CA SER A 360 2.65 15.93 12.22
C SER A 360 4.06 16.53 12.34
N THR A 361 4.27 17.76 11.85
CA THR A 361 5.59 18.42 11.84
C THR A 361 5.70 19.55 12.84
N THR A 362 4.59 20.14 13.32
CA THR A 362 4.65 21.17 14.36
C THR A 362 4.85 20.51 15.71
N PRO A 363 6.01 20.69 16.38
CA PRO A 363 6.20 20.16 17.72
C PRO A 363 5.11 20.76 18.61
N THR A 364 4.27 19.91 19.19
CA THR A 364 3.33 20.35 20.21
C THR A 364 4.17 20.84 21.38
N SER A 365 4.40 22.16 21.47
CA SER A 365 5.04 22.80 22.60
C SER A 365 4.24 22.41 23.84
N THR A 366 4.74 21.39 24.51
CA THR A 366 4.12 20.73 25.67
C THR A 366 4.32 21.58 26.93
N ASP A 367 4.60 22.87 26.75
CA ASP A 367 4.60 23.82 27.84
C ASP A 367 3.13 24.04 28.16
N GLY A 368 2.66 23.33 29.20
CA GLY A 368 1.28 23.10 29.60
C GLY A 368 0.45 24.34 29.95
N SER A 369 0.79 25.50 29.41
CA SER A 369 -0.16 26.57 29.19
C SER A 369 -1.05 26.18 28.02
N GLU A 370 -2.08 25.36 28.29
CA GLU A 370 -3.31 25.50 27.52
C GLU A 370 -3.60 27.01 27.43
N PRO A 371 -3.78 27.58 26.24
CA PRO A 371 -4.09 28.99 26.10
C PRO A 371 -5.42 29.20 26.83
N ARG A 372 -5.32 29.61 28.10
CA ARG A 372 -6.43 30.00 28.94
C ARG A 372 -7.14 31.12 28.21
N ASP A 373 -8.21 30.73 27.53
CA ASP A 373 -9.36 31.51 27.10
C ASP A 373 -9.24 32.99 27.48
N SER A 374 -8.52 33.76 26.66
CA SER A 374 -8.53 35.20 26.77
C SER A 374 -9.84 35.71 26.14
N GLY A 375 -10.95 35.50 26.85
CA GLY A 375 -12.18 36.30 26.76
C GLY A 375 -12.86 36.43 25.39
N SER A 376 -12.63 35.54 24.43
CA SER A 376 -13.29 35.61 23.12
C SER A 376 -14.75 35.15 23.24
N LYS A 377 -15.62 36.16 23.41
CA LYS A 377 -17.07 36.23 23.23
C LYS A 377 -17.82 34.90 22.92
N PRO A 378 -18.81 34.52 23.75
CA PRO A 378 -19.68 33.39 23.48
C PRO A 378 -20.61 33.73 22.30
N GLY A 379 -20.60 32.95 21.22
CA GLY A 379 -21.62 33.17 20.18
C GLY A 379 -21.55 32.35 18.90
N LEU A 380 -20.37 31.91 18.44
CA LEU A 380 -20.29 31.09 17.23
C LEU A 380 -19.72 29.72 17.56
N LYS A 381 -20.56 28.69 17.43
CA LYS A 381 -20.17 27.28 17.41
C LYS A 381 -19.16 27.11 16.28
N LYS A 382 -17.86 27.26 16.57
CA LYS A 382 -16.80 26.89 15.62
C LYS A 382 -17.02 25.42 15.32
N ALA A 383 -17.33 25.11 14.06
CA ALA A 383 -17.34 23.74 13.58
C ALA A 383 -16.03 23.11 14.05
N GLN A 384 -16.14 22.09 14.89
CA GLN A 384 -14.99 21.39 15.44
C GLN A 384 -14.25 20.80 14.25
N LYS A 385 -13.17 21.46 13.83
CA LYS A 385 -12.36 21.04 12.70
C LYS A 385 -11.89 19.62 13.02
N GLN A 386 -12.37 18.64 12.26
CA GLN A 386 -11.99 17.25 12.46
C GLN A 386 -10.47 17.16 12.41
N ARG A 387 -9.89 16.56 13.45
CA ARG A 387 -8.45 16.33 13.52
C ARG A 387 -8.08 15.33 12.41
N PRO A 388 -7.03 15.58 11.62
CA PRO A 388 -6.60 14.59 10.65
C PRO A 388 -6.15 13.32 11.37
N GLU A 389 -6.67 12.18 10.93
CA GLU A 389 -6.31 10.86 11.44
C GLU A 389 -5.22 10.28 10.53
N GLY A 390 -4.24 9.58 11.10
CA GLY A 390 -3.19 8.96 10.30
C GLY A 390 -1.97 8.55 11.09
N VAL A 391 -1.08 7.81 10.44
CA VAL A 391 0.19 7.34 11.00
C VAL A 391 1.33 7.84 10.14
N TRP A 392 2.41 8.26 10.79
CA TRP A 392 3.64 8.65 10.14
C TRP A 392 4.71 7.59 10.37
N VAL A 393 5.20 6.97 9.30
CA VAL A 393 6.32 6.01 9.35
C VAL A 393 7.61 6.76 9.04
N THR A 394 8.56 6.73 9.97
CA THR A 394 9.91 7.28 9.81
C THR A 394 10.96 6.20 10.00
N THR A 395 12.17 6.51 9.62
CA THR A 395 13.38 5.70 9.85
C THR A 395 14.09 6.11 11.14
N ALA A 396 15.03 5.28 11.62
CA ALA A 396 15.82 5.54 12.82
C ALA A 396 16.81 6.69 12.66
N GLN A 397 17.20 6.99 11.41
CA GLN A 397 18.07 8.12 11.13
C GLN A 397 17.40 9.41 11.60
N LYS A 398 18.12 10.17 12.42
CA LYS A 398 17.65 11.45 12.98
C LYS A 398 17.09 12.27 11.82
N SER A 399 15.79 12.56 11.89
CA SER A 399 15.09 13.44 10.95
C SER A 399 15.99 14.66 10.76
N ILE A 400 16.65 14.73 9.61
CA ILE A 400 17.40 15.91 9.21
C ILE A 400 16.32 16.97 9.16
N ASP A 401 16.42 17.97 10.03
CA ASP A 401 15.39 18.97 10.25
C ASP A 401 14.79 19.34 8.89
N SER A 402 13.47 19.12 8.71
CA SER A 402 12.80 19.30 7.41
C SER A 402 12.93 20.73 6.85
N SER A 403 13.52 21.65 7.61
CA SER A 403 13.95 22.98 7.19
C SER A 403 15.18 22.99 6.27
N SER A 404 16.00 21.93 6.24
CA SER A 404 17.22 21.86 5.42
C SER A 404 17.02 21.24 4.04
N SER A 405 15.82 20.74 3.72
CA SER A 405 15.44 20.31 2.37
C SER A 405 15.12 21.52 1.45
N ARG A 406 15.78 22.66 1.64
CA ARG A 406 15.85 23.65 0.56
C ARG A 406 16.82 23.08 -0.45
N ILE A 407 16.24 22.35 -1.42
CA ILE A 407 16.91 21.96 -2.66
C ILE A 407 17.72 23.19 -3.10
N PRO A 408 19.06 23.09 -3.21
CA PRO A 408 19.86 24.15 -3.79
C PRO A 408 19.20 24.51 -5.10
N VAL A 409 18.71 25.76 -5.23
CA VAL A 409 18.13 26.22 -6.49
C VAL A 409 19.26 26.06 -7.50
N PRO A 410 19.13 25.19 -8.51
CA PRO A 410 20.21 24.95 -9.46
C PRO A 410 20.65 26.30 -10.02
N GLU A 411 21.96 26.53 -10.04
CA GLU A 411 22.49 27.79 -10.54
C GLU A 411 21.96 27.99 -11.97
N PRO A 412 21.43 29.18 -12.31
CA PRO A 412 20.80 29.43 -13.60
C PRO A 412 21.86 29.45 -14.70
N GLY A 413 22.21 28.30 -15.28
CA GLY A 413 23.28 28.25 -16.28
C GLY A 413 23.45 26.99 -17.13
N SER A 414 23.13 25.78 -16.66
CA SER A 414 23.53 24.55 -17.38
C SER A 414 22.42 23.83 -18.14
N ASN A 415 21.16 23.90 -17.72
CA ASN A 415 20.10 23.08 -18.30
C ASN A 415 18.91 23.88 -18.85
N PRO A 416 18.31 23.44 -19.99
CA PRO A 416 17.07 23.99 -20.46
C PRO A 416 16.00 23.81 -19.37
N PRO A 417 15.14 24.81 -19.13
CA PRO A 417 14.06 24.67 -18.17
C PRO A 417 13.18 23.47 -18.56
N PRO A 418 12.69 22.67 -17.59
CA PRO A 418 11.81 21.55 -17.88
C PRO A 418 10.62 22.05 -18.68
N THR A 419 10.22 21.26 -19.66
CA THR A 419 9.08 21.60 -20.51
C THR A 419 7.81 21.68 -19.67
N GLU A 420 6.82 22.48 -20.08
CA GLU A 420 5.53 22.55 -19.36
C GLU A 420 4.88 21.16 -19.26
N GLN A 421 5.09 20.29 -20.25
CA GLN A 421 4.62 18.91 -20.25
C GLN A 421 5.25 18.06 -19.14
N GLU A 422 6.58 18.14 -18.94
CA GLU A 422 7.25 17.42 -17.84
C GLU A 422 6.73 17.87 -16.48
N LYS A 423 6.50 19.17 -16.30
CA LYS A 423 5.92 19.70 -15.06
C LYS A 423 4.51 19.18 -14.80
N ASP A 424 3.69 19.08 -15.85
CA ASP A 424 2.34 18.52 -15.76
C ASP A 424 2.39 17.02 -15.42
N ASP A 425 3.33 16.26 -16.00
CA ASP A 425 3.50 14.82 -15.74
C ASP A 425 4.05 14.52 -14.34
N ASP A 426 4.81 15.47 -13.77
CA ASP A 426 5.31 15.49 -12.39
C ASP A 426 4.24 15.88 -11.37
N GLU A 427 3.09 16.42 -11.80
CA GLU A 427 2.03 16.83 -10.87
C GLU A 427 1.55 15.62 -10.06
N MET A 428 1.68 15.71 -8.74
CA MET A 428 1.16 14.69 -7.85
C MET A 428 -0.38 14.77 -7.83
N ILE A 429 -1.05 13.68 -8.16
CA ILE A 429 -2.52 13.53 -8.09
C ILE A 429 -2.90 12.36 -7.17
N TRP A 430 -4.21 12.16 -6.97
CA TRP A 430 -4.73 10.98 -6.26
C TRP A 430 -5.16 9.91 -7.27
N TRP A 431 -4.81 8.68 -6.97
CA TRP A 431 -5.20 7.47 -7.68
C TRP A 431 -6.10 6.64 -6.77
N SER A 432 -7.19 6.10 -7.28
CA SER A 432 -8.08 5.20 -6.55
C SER A 432 -7.83 3.78 -6.98
N TRP A 433 -7.78 2.85 -6.04
CA TRP A 433 -7.78 1.43 -6.35
C TRP A 433 -9.10 1.03 -7.02
N ASP A 434 -9.03 0.26 -8.10
CA ASP A 434 -10.17 -0.21 -8.88
C ASP A 434 -10.49 -1.69 -8.67
N GLY A 435 -9.58 -2.44 -8.03
CA GLY A 435 -9.63 -3.90 -7.93
C GLY A 435 -10.72 -4.47 -7.00
N GLY A 436 -11.74 -3.70 -6.65
CA GLY A 436 -12.90 -4.20 -5.91
C GLY A 436 -13.50 -3.21 -4.90
N LYS A 437 -14.56 -3.67 -4.23
CA LYS A 437 -15.23 -2.94 -3.16
C LYS A 437 -14.89 -3.60 -1.83
N ILE A 438 -14.20 -2.89 -0.97
CA ILE A 438 -14.05 -3.29 0.43
C ILE A 438 -15.22 -2.70 1.19
N VAL A 439 -16.17 -3.54 1.58
CA VAL A 439 -17.35 -3.15 2.35
C VAL A 439 -17.25 -3.77 3.73
N GLY A 440 -17.43 -2.95 4.76
CA GLY A 440 -17.50 -3.46 6.13
C GLY A 440 -18.72 -4.36 6.36
N PHE A 441 -18.69 -5.14 7.44
CA PHE A 441 -19.83 -5.89 7.94
C PHE A 441 -19.76 -6.02 9.47
N LEU A 442 -20.92 -6.15 10.12
CA LEU A 442 -21.03 -6.40 11.56
C LEU A 442 -21.74 -7.72 11.89
N GLU A 443 -22.44 -8.31 10.92
CA GLU A 443 -23.17 -9.56 11.09
C GLU A 443 -22.19 -10.74 10.95
N TRP A 444 -22.06 -11.57 11.99
CA TRP A 444 -21.06 -12.65 12.06
C TRP A 444 -21.66 -13.99 12.45
#